data_AF-A0A6B2G1F0-F1
#
_entry.id   AF-A0A6B2G1F0-F1
#
_cell.length_a   1.000
_cell.length_b   1.000
_cell.length_c   1.000
_cell.angle_alpha   90.00
_cell.angle_beta   90.00
_cell.angle_gamma   90.00
#
_symmetry.space_group_name_H-M   'P 1'
#
loop_
_entity.id
_entity.type
_entity.pdbx_description
1 polymer ?
#
loop_
_entity_poly.entity_id
_entity_poly.type
_entity_poly.pdbx_seq_one_letter_code
_entity_poly.pdbx_strand_id
1 'polypeptide(L)'
;MVLANALEIEELYTKGKCYERCPYYASRKASSFAQLVVLPYQCIFSKDSRESLNIDLKNNILIVDEAHNLINSIESSNSVKITIDQMKITKLCMNTFINFNKDSEYQLLMHIAQLKMIINALIDFT
;
A
#
# COMPACT_ATOMS: atom_id res chain seq x y z
N MET A 1 -7.95 -10.28 24.46
CA MET A 1 -7.59 -8.86 24.62
C MET A 1 -8.24 -8.00 23.54
N VAL A 2 -7.91 -8.18 22.26
CA VAL A 2 -8.56 -7.45 21.14
C VAL A 2 -10.01 -7.92 20.94
N LEU A 3 -10.28 -9.22 21.05
CA LEU A 3 -11.59 -9.82 20.77
C LEU A 3 -12.54 -9.89 21.97
N ALA A 4 -12.15 -9.33 23.12
CA ALA A 4 -12.94 -9.48 24.34
C ALA A 4 -14.19 -8.60 24.35
N ASN A 5 -14.08 -7.38 23.84
CA ASN A 5 -15.15 -6.40 23.66
C ASN A 5 -14.94 -5.70 22.31
N ALA A 6 -15.97 -5.02 21.80
CA ALA A 6 -15.77 -4.06 20.72
C ALA A 6 -14.89 -2.92 21.25
N LEU A 7 -13.66 -2.83 20.72
CA LEU A 7 -12.71 -1.78 21.10
C LEU A 7 -12.58 -0.80 19.95
N GLU A 8 -12.64 0.48 20.26
CA GLU A 8 -12.30 1.53 19.33
C GLU A 8 -10.77 1.58 19.11
N ILE A 9 -10.34 2.28 18.05
CA ILE A 9 -8.91 2.34 17.66
C ILE A 9 -8.09 2.98 18.79
N GLU A 10 -8.65 3.97 19.47
CA GLU A 10 -8.11 4.72 20.59
C GLU A 10 -7.92 3.82 21.83
N GLU A 11 -8.88 2.94 22.08
CA GLU A 11 -8.80 1.96 23.18
C GLU A 11 -7.76 0.87 22.88
N LEU A 12 -7.70 0.41 21.63
CA LEU A 12 -6.68 -0.53 21.19
C LEU A 12 -5.28 0.05 21.35
N TYR A 13 -5.09 1.33 21.02
CA TYR A 13 -3.83 2.03 21.24
C TYR A 13 -3.47 2.09 22.73
N THR A 14 -4.40 2.50 23.57
CA THR A 14 -4.19 2.64 25.02
C THR A 14 -3.81 1.30 25.65
N LYS A 15 -4.54 0.22 25.30
CA LYS A 15 -4.21 -1.13 25.74
C LYS A 15 -2.88 -1.61 25.18
N GLY A 16 -2.61 -1.39 23.89
CA GLY A 16 -1.34 -1.72 23.26
C GLY A 16 -0.15 -1.11 24.00
N LYS A 17 -0.26 0.16 24.41
CA LYS A 17 0.73 0.83 25.26
C LYS A 17 0.89 0.16 26.63
N CYS A 18 -0.22 -0.12 27.33
CA CYS A 18 -0.17 -0.74 28.66
C CYS A 18 0.50 -2.12 28.65
N TYR A 19 0.33 -2.88 27.57
CA TYR A 19 0.92 -4.21 27.42
C TYR A 19 2.26 -4.24 26.68
N GLU A 20 2.78 -3.07 26.27
CA GLU A 20 3.99 -2.95 25.45
C GLU A 20 3.93 -3.78 24.15
N ARG A 21 2.75 -3.83 23.52
CA ARG A 21 2.52 -4.56 22.27
C ARG A 21 1.99 -3.64 21.18
N CYS A 22 2.38 -3.91 19.95
CA CYS A 22 1.86 -3.19 18.80
C CYS A 22 0.38 -3.56 18.54
N PRO A 23 -0.57 -2.61 18.66
CA PRO A 23 -1.99 -2.87 18.48
C PRO A 23 -2.34 -3.27 17.04
N TYR A 24 -1.61 -2.77 16.04
CA TYR A 24 -1.77 -3.15 14.65
C TYR A 24 -1.55 -4.65 14.44
N TYR A 25 -0.40 -5.19 14.88
CA TYR A 25 -0.10 -6.61 14.74
C TYR A 25 -0.98 -7.49 15.63
N ALA A 26 -1.37 -7.00 16.82
CA ALA A 26 -2.30 -7.71 17.69
C ALA A 26 -3.68 -7.86 17.02
N SER A 27 -4.22 -6.78 16.44
CA SER A 27 -5.52 -6.78 15.77
C SER A 27 -5.50 -7.61 14.49
N ARG A 28 -4.41 -7.52 13.72
CA ARG A 28 -4.22 -8.34 12.53
C ARG A 28 -4.15 -9.84 12.82
N LYS A 29 -3.55 -10.26 13.95
CA LYS A 29 -3.58 -11.68 14.36
C LYS A 29 -4.94 -12.10 14.91
N ALA A 30 -5.69 -11.17 15.48
CA ALA A 30 -7.00 -11.43 16.06
C ALA A 30 -8.11 -11.54 15.00
N SER A 31 -7.96 -10.91 13.83
CA SER A 31 -8.99 -10.85 12.78
C SER A 31 -9.47 -12.23 12.31
N SER A 32 -8.60 -13.25 12.28
CA SER A 32 -8.96 -14.62 11.90
C SER A 32 -9.92 -15.31 12.88
N PHE A 33 -10.05 -14.79 14.10
CA PHE A 33 -10.94 -15.31 15.13
C PHE A 33 -12.13 -14.37 15.38
N ALA A 34 -12.21 -13.24 14.67
CA ALA A 34 -13.28 -12.28 14.82
C ALA A 34 -14.54 -12.72 14.05
N GLN A 35 -15.71 -12.44 14.61
CA GLN A 35 -17.00 -12.70 13.94
C GLN A 35 -17.37 -11.61 12.94
N LEU A 36 -16.86 -10.39 13.16
CA LEU A 36 -17.05 -9.23 12.30
C LEU A 36 -15.70 -8.53 12.15
N VAL A 37 -15.33 -8.24 10.91
CA VAL A 37 -14.14 -7.46 10.58
C VAL A 37 -14.56 -6.29 9.69
N VAL A 38 -14.32 -5.08 10.17
CA VAL A 38 -14.58 -3.85 9.42
C VAL A 38 -13.28 -3.43 8.73
N LEU A 39 -13.33 -3.24 7.41
CA LEU A 39 -12.17 -2.96 6.57
C LEU A 39 -12.50 -1.91 5.50
N PRO A 40 -11.53 -1.04 5.12
CA PRO A 40 -11.66 -0.19 3.95
C PRO A 40 -11.79 -1.02 2.65
N TYR A 41 -12.41 -0.46 1.62
CA TYR A 41 -12.55 -1.11 0.30
C TYR A 41 -11.21 -1.59 -0.27
N GLN A 42 -10.16 -0.78 -0.12
CA GLN A 42 -8.82 -1.04 -0.61
C GLN A 42 -8.31 -2.41 -0.14
N CYS A 43 -8.54 -2.75 1.13
CA CYS A 43 -8.08 -3.98 1.75
C CYS A 43 -8.77 -5.24 1.18
N ILE A 44 -9.97 -5.08 0.60
CA ILE A 44 -10.75 -6.18 0.01
C ILE A 44 -10.49 -6.27 -1.49
N PHE A 45 -10.60 -5.13 -2.20
CA PHE A 45 -10.64 -5.09 -3.65
C PHE A 45 -9.26 -4.95 -4.32
N SER A 46 -8.19 -4.66 -3.57
CA SER A 46 -6.82 -4.85 -4.03
C SER A 46 -6.32 -6.24 -3.62
N LYS A 47 -5.87 -7.04 -4.60
CA LYS A 47 -5.32 -8.39 -4.36
C LYS A 47 -4.11 -8.34 -3.42
N ASP A 48 -3.15 -7.47 -3.72
CA ASP A 48 -1.91 -7.32 -2.95
C ASP A 48 -2.21 -6.93 -1.50
N SER A 49 -3.14 -5.99 -1.31
CA SER A 49 -3.54 -5.56 0.05
C SER A 49 -4.18 -6.70 0.83
N ARG A 50 -5.06 -7.47 0.19
CA ARG A 50 -5.76 -8.60 0.82
C ARG A 50 -4.81 -9.71 1.25
N GLU A 51 -3.86 -10.07 0.37
CA GLU A 51 -2.80 -11.04 0.66
C GLU A 51 -1.88 -10.52 1.77
N SER A 52 -1.48 -9.25 1.70
CA SER A 52 -0.62 -8.63 2.70
C SER A 52 -1.25 -8.59 4.09
N LEU A 53 -2.57 -8.64 4.20
CA LEU A 53 -3.34 -8.64 5.45
C LEU A 53 -3.81 -10.03 5.87
N ASN A 54 -3.58 -11.07 5.05
CA ASN A 54 -4.10 -12.43 5.22
C ASN A 54 -5.63 -12.49 5.36
N ILE A 55 -6.35 -11.71 4.54
CA ILE A 55 -7.82 -11.72 4.51
C ILE A 55 -8.29 -12.81 3.54
N ASP A 56 -8.93 -13.86 4.05
CA ASP A 56 -9.61 -14.86 3.23
C ASP A 56 -11.12 -14.55 3.16
N LEU A 57 -11.65 -14.46 1.95
CA LEU A 57 -13.09 -14.22 1.71
C LEU A 57 -13.87 -15.53 1.56
N LYS A 58 -13.18 -16.67 1.42
CA LYS A 58 -13.84 -17.97 1.28
C LYS A 58 -14.66 -18.27 2.54
N ASN A 59 -15.89 -18.71 2.34
CA ASN A 59 -16.85 -19.02 3.42
C ASN A 59 -17.21 -17.83 4.33
N ASN A 60 -16.94 -16.59 3.90
CA ASN A 60 -17.32 -15.37 4.60
C ASN A 60 -18.41 -14.62 3.83
N ILE A 61 -19.21 -13.83 4.55
CA ILE A 61 -20.18 -12.90 3.97
C ILE A 61 -19.50 -11.53 3.86
N LEU A 62 -19.41 -10.99 2.64
CA LEU A 62 -18.92 -9.64 2.40
C LEU A 62 -20.11 -8.68 2.31
N ILE A 63 -20.16 -7.71 3.22
CA ILE A 63 -21.13 -6.62 3.21
C ILE A 63 -20.39 -5.36 2.76
N VAL A 64 -20.89 -4.73 1.70
CA VAL A 64 -20.37 -3.44 1.21
C VAL A 64 -21.36 -2.36 1.60
N ASP A 65 -21.01 -1.56 2.59
CA ASP A 65 -21.73 -0.34 2.90
C ASP A 65 -21.47 0.71 1.81
N GLU A 66 -22.37 1.68 1.59
CA GLU A 66 -22.22 2.78 0.64
C GLU A 66 -21.60 2.41 -0.72
N ALA A 67 -22.08 1.30 -1.30
CA ALA A 67 -21.51 0.67 -2.50
C ALA A 67 -21.49 1.58 -3.74
N HIS A 68 -22.22 2.70 -3.73
CA HIS A 68 -22.17 3.70 -4.78
C HIS A 68 -20.76 4.31 -4.96
N ASN A 69 -19.91 4.31 -3.91
CA ASN A 69 -18.52 4.79 -3.96
C ASN A 69 -17.50 3.71 -4.37
N LEU A 70 -17.94 2.47 -4.54
CA LEU A 70 -17.05 1.33 -4.76
C LEU A 70 -16.23 1.47 -6.05
N ILE A 71 -16.88 1.84 -7.14
CA ILE A 71 -16.24 1.93 -8.47
C ILE A 71 -15.12 2.98 -8.45
N ASN A 72 -15.39 4.17 -7.91
CA ASN A 72 -14.39 5.24 -7.79
C ASN A 72 -13.20 4.82 -6.91
N SER A 73 -13.46 4.04 -5.87
CA SER A 73 -12.42 3.53 -4.98
C SER A 73 -11.54 2.48 -5.65
N ILE A 74 -12.13 1.62 -6.50
CA ILE A 74 -11.38 0.65 -7.32
C ILE A 74 -10.58 1.38 -8.41
N GLU A 75 -11.18 2.35 -9.10
CA GLU A 75 -10.51 3.14 -10.14
C GLU A 75 -9.30 3.90 -9.57
N SER A 76 -9.46 4.58 -8.43
CA SER A 76 -8.37 5.26 -7.75
C SER A 76 -7.28 4.32 -7.24
N SER A 77 -7.62 3.11 -6.80
CA SER A 77 -6.64 2.11 -6.34
C SER A 77 -5.84 1.47 -7.48
N ASN A 78 -6.37 1.50 -8.70
CA ASN A 78 -5.74 0.91 -9.89
C ASN A 78 -5.23 1.94 -10.90
N SER A 79 -5.29 3.23 -10.56
CA SER A 79 -4.77 4.32 -11.38
C SER A 79 -3.64 5.04 -10.65
N VAL A 80 -2.72 5.62 -11.43
CA VAL A 80 -1.65 6.47 -10.91
C VAL A 80 -1.57 7.74 -11.74
N LYS A 81 -1.44 8.88 -11.07
CA LYS A 81 -1.18 10.17 -11.70
C LYS A 81 0.29 10.49 -11.56
N ILE A 82 0.96 10.74 -12.69
CA ILE A 82 2.37 11.11 -12.71
C ILE A 82 2.45 12.57 -13.16
N THR A 83 3.06 13.41 -12.33
CA THR A 83 3.27 14.83 -12.59
C THR A 83 4.67 15.09 -13.14
N ILE A 84 4.83 16.20 -13.88
CA ILE A 84 6.13 16.62 -14.43
C ILE A 84 7.16 16.80 -13.31
N ASP A 85 6.76 17.34 -12.15
CA ASP A 85 7.67 17.55 -11.02
C ASP A 85 8.15 16.22 -10.42
N GLN A 86 7.27 15.22 -10.31
CA GLN A 86 7.67 13.86 -9.93
C GLN A 86 8.66 13.25 -10.93
N MET A 87 8.47 13.47 -12.24
CA MET A 87 9.41 13.01 -13.27
C MET A 87 10.77 13.71 -13.15
N LYS A 88 10.81 15.03 -12.91
CA LYS A 88 12.05 15.79 -12.68
C LYS A 88 12.82 15.30 -11.45
N ILE A 89 12.12 15.07 -10.35
CA ILE A 89 12.70 14.49 -9.12
C ILE A 89 13.24 13.09 -9.41
N THR A 90 12.48 12.25 -10.12
CA THR A 90 12.90 10.88 -10.47
C THR A 90 14.16 10.89 -11.32
N LYS A 91 14.26 11.78 -12.32
CA LYS A 91 15.47 12.01 -13.12
C LYS A 91 16.68 12.37 -12.26
N LEU A 92 16.50 13.26 -11.27
CA LEU A 92 17.55 13.62 -10.32
C LEU A 92 17.99 12.40 -9.49
N CYS A 93 17.04 11.66 -8.91
CA CYS A 93 17.31 10.46 -8.13
C CYS A 93 18.05 9.39 -8.94
N MET A 94 17.66 9.17 -10.20
CA MET A 94 18.34 8.23 -11.10
C MET A 94 19.78 8.64 -11.40
N ASN A 95 20.03 9.93 -11.66
CA ASN A 95 21.39 10.44 -11.87
C ASN A 95 22.26 10.24 -10.63
N THR A 96 21.72 10.57 -9.46
CA THR A 96 22.41 10.38 -8.19
C THR A 96 22.72 8.91 -7.97
N PHE A 97 21.74 8.02 -8.18
CA PHE A 97 21.94 6.59 -8.05
C PHE A 97 23.05 6.05 -8.96
N ILE A 98 23.03 6.39 -10.26
CA ILE A 98 24.07 5.97 -11.22
C ILE A 98 25.45 6.48 -10.78
N ASN A 99 25.55 7.73 -10.32
CA ASN A 99 26.82 8.32 -9.91
C ASN A 99 27.44 7.63 -8.69
N PHE A 100 26.61 7.19 -7.73
CA PHE A 100 27.06 6.48 -6.54
C PHE A 100 27.33 4.99 -6.78
N ASN A 101 26.73 4.39 -7.81
CA ASN A 101 26.75 2.94 -8.03
C ASN A 101 27.48 2.55 -9.34
N LYS A 102 28.56 3.26 -9.69
CA LYS A 102 29.30 3.02 -10.94
C LYS A 102 29.85 1.61 -11.09
N ASP A 103 30.18 0.96 -9.97
CA ASP A 103 30.72 -0.40 -9.93
C ASP A 103 29.64 -1.49 -9.75
N SER A 104 28.35 -1.10 -9.79
CA SER A 104 27.24 -2.06 -9.73
C SER A 104 27.11 -2.86 -11.02
N GLU A 105 26.30 -3.92 -10.96
CA GLU A 105 26.03 -4.79 -12.10
C GLU A 105 25.60 -3.99 -13.34
N TYR A 106 26.32 -4.20 -14.45
CA TYR A 106 26.13 -3.45 -15.69
C TYR A 106 24.68 -3.48 -16.19
N GLN A 107 23.99 -4.61 -16.01
CA GLN A 107 22.61 -4.79 -16.43
C GLN A 107 21.64 -3.86 -15.69
N LEU A 108 21.87 -3.63 -14.39
CA LEU A 108 21.08 -2.68 -13.59
C LEU A 108 21.27 -1.24 -14.10
N LEU A 109 22.52 -0.82 -14.31
CA LEU A 109 22.84 0.52 -14.81
C LEU A 109 22.27 0.77 -16.21
N MET A 110 22.27 -0.25 -17.07
CA MET A 110 21.64 -0.20 -18.39
C MET A 110 20.13 -0.01 -18.31
N HIS A 111 19.42 -0.76 -17.47
CA HIS A 111 17.97 -0.59 -17.29
C HIS A 111 17.62 0.81 -16.75
N ILE A 112 18.39 1.32 -15.79
CA ILE A 112 18.16 2.67 -15.25
C ILE A 112 18.45 3.74 -16.31
N ALA A 113 19.47 3.56 -17.15
CA ALA A 113 19.76 4.46 -18.25
C ALA A 113 18.62 4.49 -19.29
N GLN A 114 18.03 3.34 -19.62
CA GLN A 114 16.86 3.24 -20.50
C GLN A 114 15.65 3.98 -19.90
N LEU A 115 15.35 3.75 -18.62
CA LEU A 115 14.26 4.46 -17.92
C LEU A 115 14.49 5.97 -17.92
N LYS A 116 15.73 6.42 -17.71
CA LYS A 116 16.11 7.83 -17.78
C LYS A 116 15.85 8.42 -19.17
N MET A 117 16.14 7.67 -20.25
CA MET A 117 15.84 8.12 -21.62
C MET A 117 14.34 8.33 -21.82
N ILE A 118 13.51 7.38 -21.36
CA ILE A 118 12.04 7.49 -21.43
C ILE A 118 11.54 8.69 -20.63
N ILE A 119 12.02 8.86 -19.39
CA ILE A 119 11.62 9.99 -18.55
C ILE A 119 12.01 11.34 -19.18
N ASN A 120 13.19 11.44 -19.79
CA ASN A 120 13.58 12.65 -20.51
C ASN A 120 12.64 12.94 -21.67
N ALA A 121 12.34 11.93 -22.50
CA ALA A 121 11.42 12.09 -23.62
C ALA A 121 10.02 12.51 -23.16
N LEU A 122 9.53 11.97 -22.05
CA LEU A 122 8.23 12.35 -21.47
C LEU A 122 8.22 13.77 -20.91
N ILE A 123 9.31 14.23 -20.29
CA ILE A 123 9.44 15.61 -19.82
C ILE A 123 9.46 16.58 -21.00
N ASP A 124 10.22 16.27 -22.05
CA ASP A 124 10.42 17.13 -23.22
C ASP A 124 9.20 17.17 -24.16
N PHE A 125 8.30 16.18 -24.06
CA PHE A 125 7.05 16.11 -24.85
C PHE A 125 5.95 17.07 -24.35
N THR A 126 6.03 17.53 -23.11
CA THR A 126 5.08 18.47 -22.47
C THR A 126 5.62 19.89 -22.42
#